data_AF-A0A1Y4VGU6-F1
#
_entry.id   AF-A0A1Y4VGU6-F1
#
_cell.length_a   1.000
_cell.length_b   1.000
_cell.length_c   1.000
_cell.angle_alpha   90.00
_cell.angle_beta   90.00
_cell.angle_gamma   90.00
#
_symmetry.space_group_name_H-M   'P 1'
#
loop_
_entity.id
_entity.type
_entity.pdbx_description
1 polymer ?
#
loop_
_entity_poly.entity_id
_entity_poly.type
_entity_poly.pdbx_seq_one_letter_code
_entity_poly.pdbx_strand_id
1 'polypeptide(L)'
;MKYKKKIFFIILIILFALYFLNYSYGKLLWKNALYFPDSKDTVVTVKSYDDNGSSLELDEEEKNTLFDLIKKEAQFKGYSSQNAISPIVQGEGIFSVVITGNEYFSVFYLSEESEKTVLCVDDHYIKTGEMRQTKSFVSKLFE
;
A
#
# COMPACT_ATOMS: atom_id res chain seq x y z
N MET A 1 -3.92 7.38 46.94
CA MET A 1 -2.79 7.44 45.99
C MET A 1 -2.47 6.08 45.32
N LYS A 2 -2.46 4.94 46.04
CA LYS A 2 -2.18 3.60 45.47
C LYS A 2 -3.15 3.16 44.37
N TYR A 3 -4.46 3.38 44.52
CA TYR A 3 -5.47 2.98 43.52
C TYR A 3 -5.36 3.78 42.22
N LYS A 4 -5.07 5.09 42.29
CA LYS A 4 -4.85 5.94 41.11
C LYS A 4 -3.66 5.45 40.26
N LYS A 5 -2.56 5.03 40.92
CA LYS A 5 -1.41 4.43 40.21
C LYS A 5 -1.77 3.11 39.53
N LYS A 6 -2.52 2.23 40.19
CA LYS A 6 -2.99 0.96 39.58
C LYS A 6 -3.88 1.19 38.36
N ILE A 7 -4.83 2.11 38.45
CA ILE A 7 -5.72 2.47 37.32
C ILE A 7 -4.90 3.02 36.14
N PHE A 8 -3.93 3.90 36.41
CA PHE A 8 -3.03 4.42 35.38
C PHE A 8 -2.26 3.31 34.66
N PHE A 9 -1.70 2.34 35.39
CA PHE A 9 -1.03 1.18 34.79
C PHE A 9 -1.97 0.34 33.93
N ILE A 10 -3.21 0.11 34.36
CA ILE A 10 -4.22 -0.62 33.58
C ILE A 10 -4.51 0.11 32.27
N ILE A 11 -4.70 1.43 32.32
CA ILE A 11 -4.92 2.25 31.11
C ILE A 11 -3.75 2.11 30.15
N LEU A 12 -2.51 2.18 30.65
CA LEU A 12 -1.31 2.07 29.82
C LEU A 12 -1.20 0.70 29.13
N ILE A 13 -1.56 -0.38 29.84
CA ILE A 13 -1.62 -1.74 29.27
C ILE A 13 -2.70 -1.83 28.18
N ILE A 14 -3.88 -1.27 28.43
CA ILE A 14 -4.97 -1.26 27.43
C ILE A 14 -4.55 -0.50 26.18
N LEU A 15 -3.96 0.70 26.33
CA LEU A 15 -3.46 1.48 25.20
C LEU A 15 -2.39 0.73 24.40
N PHE A 16 -1.47 0.06 25.10
CA PHE A 16 -0.44 -0.76 24.47
C PHE A 16 -1.04 -1.95 23.70
N ALA A 17 -2.03 -2.64 24.28
CA ALA A 17 -2.73 -3.75 23.64
C ALA A 17 -3.50 -3.28 22.39
N LEU A 18 -4.22 -2.16 22.48
CA LEU A 18 -4.92 -1.56 21.34
C LEU A 18 -3.95 -1.16 20.22
N TYR A 19 -2.82 -0.55 20.57
CA TYR A 19 -1.77 -0.23 19.60
C TYR A 19 -1.25 -1.48 18.88
N PHE A 20 -0.95 -2.54 19.64
CA PHE A 20 -0.44 -3.79 19.08
C PHE A 20 -1.47 -4.50 18.19
N LEU A 21 -2.74 -4.52 18.60
CA LEU A 21 -3.83 -5.06 17.80
C LEU A 21 -3.98 -4.31 16.49
N ASN A 22 -3.97 -2.97 16.54
CA ASN A 22 -4.06 -2.14 15.34
C ASN A 22 -2.89 -2.40 14.39
N TYR A 23 -1.65 -2.42 14.91
CA TYR A 23 -0.46 -2.73 14.11
C TYR A 23 -0.54 -4.12 13.47
N SER A 24 -1.01 -5.12 14.22
CA SER A 24 -1.15 -6.50 13.73
C SER A 24 -2.21 -6.62 12.64
N TYR A 25 -3.32 -5.90 12.78
CA TYR A 25 -4.36 -5.83 11.75
C TYR A 25 -3.84 -5.23 10.44
N GLY A 26 -3.08 -4.13 10.51
CA GLY A 26 -2.51 -3.50 9.32
C GLY A 26 -1.50 -4.41 8.63
N LYS A 27 -0.71 -5.15 9.41
CA LYS A 27 0.21 -6.16 8.88
C LYS A 27 -0.52 -7.33 8.21
N LEU A 28 -1.70 -7.70 8.70
CA LEU A 28 -2.55 -8.72 8.08
C LEU A 28 -3.10 -8.23 6.73
N LEU A 29 -3.69 -7.04 6.70
CA LEU A 29 -4.19 -6.40 5.47
C LEU A 29 -3.09 -6.30 4.41
N TRP A 30 -1.92 -5.80 4.82
CA TRP A 30 -0.72 -5.74 3.98
C TRP A 30 -0.36 -7.11 3.39
N LYS A 31 -0.31 -8.15 4.22
CA LYS A 31 0.06 -9.50 3.79
C LYS A 31 -0.95 -10.05 2.77
N ASN A 32 -2.24 -9.82 3.00
CA ASN A 32 -3.30 -10.27 2.10
C ASN A 32 -3.24 -9.53 0.75
N ALA A 33 -2.96 -8.23 0.77
CA ALA A 33 -2.83 -7.44 -0.46
C ALA A 33 -1.62 -7.81 -1.33
N LEU A 34 -0.62 -8.50 -0.75
CA LEU A 34 0.54 -9.05 -1.47
C LEU A 34 0.37 -10.53 -1.86
N TYR A 35 -0.79 -11.11 -1.57
CA TYR A 35 -1.09 -12.49 -1.89
C TYR A 35 -1.82 -12.57 -3.24
N PHE A 36 -1.09 -13.02 -4.26
CA PHE A 36 -1.58 -13.17 -5.63
C PHE A 36 -1.62 -14.66 -6.03
N PRO A 37 -2.61 -15.44 -5.55
CA PRO A 37 -2.68 -16.89 -5.80
C PRO A 37 -2.91 -17.24 -7.28
N ASP A 38 -3.70 -16.43 -7.98
CA ASP A 38 -4.13 -16.67 -9.37
C ASP A 38 -3.51 -15.64 -10.31
N SER A 39 -2.18 -15.49 -10.25
CA SER A 39 -1.46 -14.44 -10.99
C SER A 39 -1.75 -14.45 -12.49
N LYS A 40 -2.07 -15.61 -13.08
CA LYS A 40 -2.44 -15.77 -14.49
C LYS A 40 -3.76 -15.07 -14.84
N ASP A 41 -4.79 -15.22 -14.01
CA ASP A 41 -6.12 -14.63 -14.27
C ASP A 41 -6.25 -13.20 -13.70
N THR A 42 -5.17 -12.68 -13.13
CA THR A 42 -5.13 -11.34 -12.54
C THR A 42 -4.96 -10.28 -13.63
N VAL A 43 -5.82 -9.26 -13.58
CA VAL A 43 -5.69 -8.05 -14.40
C VAL A 43 -4.93 -7.01 -13.60
N VAL A 44 -3.90 -6.42 -14.21
CA VAL A 44 -3.15 -5.32 -13.62
C VAL A 44 -3.26 -4.10 -14.51
N THR A 45 -3.81 -3.03 -13.97
CA THR A 45 -3.91 -1.74 -14.66
C THR A 45 -3.04 -0.72 -13.94
N VAL A 46 -2.22 -0.01 -14.70
CA VAL A 46 -1.40 1.09 -14.22
C VAL A 46 -1.96 2.38 -14.78
N LYS A 47 -2.13 3.39 -13.93
CA LYS A 47 -2.60 4.72 -14.33
C LYS A 47 -1.61 5.78 -13.89
N SER A 48 -1.19 6.62 -14.81
CA SER A 48 -0.42 7.84 -14.53
C SER A 48 -1.36 9.00 -14.20
N TYR A 49 -1.02 9.76 -13.16
CA TYR A 49 -1.72 11.00 -12.82
C TYR A 49 -1.02 12.26 -13.32
N ASP A 50 0.09 12.10 -14.05
CA ASP A 50 0.78 13.23 -14.68
C ASP A 50 0.10 13.66 -15.98
N ASP A 51 -0.39 12.71 -16.78
CA ASP A 51 -0.93 12.96 -18.12
C ASP A 51 -2.42 12.63 -18.21
N ASN A 52 -3.31 13.58 -17.87
CA ASN A 52 -4.77 13.47 -17.99
C ASN A 52 -5.41 12.13 -17.52
N GLY A 53 -4.69 11.31 -16.74
CA GLY A 53 -5.14 9.99 -16.31
C GLY A 53 -4.91 8.83 -17.29
N SER A 54 -3.87 8.88 -18.13
CA SER A 54 -3.52 7.77 -19.03
C SER A 54 -3.40 6.44 -18.27
N SER A 55 -3.92 5.37 -18.86
CA SER A 55 -3.95 4.04 -18.24
C SER A 55 -3.55 2.94 -19.21
N LEU A 56 -2.79 1.98 -18.72
CA LEU A 56 -2.31 0.81 -19.45
C LEU A 56 -2.69 -0.45 -18.66
N GLU A 57 -3.15 -1.48 -19.37
CA GLU A 57 -3.26 -2.84 -18.82
C GLU A 57 -1.97 -3.59 -19.17
N LEU A 58 -1.37 -4.24 -18.17
CA LEU A 58 -0.08 -4.92 -18.33
C LEU A 58 -0.23 -6.29 -18.97
N ASP A 59 0.75 -6.67 -19.78
CA ASP A 59 0.87 -8.04 -20.25
C ASP A 59 1.39 -9.00 -19.16
N GLU A 60 1.49 -10.29 -19.50
CA GLU A 60 1.93 -11.32 -18.55
C GLU A 60 3.38 -11.12 -18.07
N GLU A 61 4.30 -10.68 -18.92
CA GLU A 61 5.71 -10.51 -18.56
C GLU A 61 5.87 -9.29 -17.63
N GLU A 62 5.21 -8.19 -17.98
CA GLU A 62 5.17 -6.96 -17.20
C GLU A 62 4.51 -7.19 -15.83
N LYS A 63 3.39 -7.91 -15.81
CA LYS A 63 2.66 -8.28 -14.58
C LYS A 63 3.53 -9.12 -13.65
N ASN A 64 4.20 -10.15 -14.17
CA ASN A 64 5.07 -11.01 -13.35
C ASN A 64 6.24 -10.23 -12.77
N THR A 65 6.87 -9.37 -13.59
CA THR A 65 7.93 -8.46 -13.13
C THR A 65 7.43 -7.54 -12.01
N LEU A 66 6.25 -6.95 -12.19
CA LEU A 66 5.66 -6.07 -11.18
C LEU A 66 5.37 -6.79 -9.86
N PHE A 67 4.82 -8.01 -9.91
CA PHE A 67 4.55 -8.79 -8.71
C PHE A 67 5.81 -9.13 -7.93
N ASP A 68 6.90 -9.47 -8.61
CA ASP A 68 8.18 -9.75 -7.97
C ASP A 68 8.75 -8.49 -7.30
N LEU A 69 8.67 -7.34 -7.97
CA LEU A 69 9.10 -6.05 -7.42
C LEU A 69 8.26 -5.65 -6.19
N ILE A 70 6.94 -5.76 -6.28
CA ILE A 70 6.01 -5.45 -5.19
C ILE A 70 6.29 -6.36 -3.98
N LYS A 71 6.38 -7.68 -4.17
CA LYS A 71 6.68 -8.63 -3.07
C LYS A 71 8.01 -8.34 -2.40
N LYS A 72 9.01 -7.89 -3.17
CA LYS A 72 10.34 -7.57 -2.67
C LYS A 72 10.39 -6.24 -1.91
N GLU A 73 9.73 -5.20 -2.41
CA GLU A 73 9.92 -3.82 -1.93
C GLU A 73 8.78 -3.28 -1.07
N ALA A 74 7.56 -3.79 -1.20
CA ALA A 74 6.40 -3.31 -0.45
C ALA A 74 6.45 -3.80 1.00
N GLN A 75 7.36 -3.27 1.82
CA GLN A 75 7.47 -3.62 3.24
C GLN A 75 6.43 -2.89 4.09
N PHE A 76 5.80 -3.57 5.05
CA PHE A 76 4.92 -2.90 6.01
C PHE A 76 5.69 -1.90 6.90
N LYS A 77 5.32 -0.61 6.85
CA LYS A 77 5.89 0.45 7.71
C LYS A 77 4.87 1.06 8.67
N GLY A 78 3.64 0.55 8.72
CA GLY A 78 2.56 1.04 9.56
C GLY A 78 1.44 1.67 8.74
N TYR A 79 0.54 2.38 9.40
CA TYR A 79 -0.51 3.14 8.73
C TYR A 79 -0.01 4.53 8.33
N SER A 80 -0.56 5.05 7.23
CA SER A 80 -0.54 6.48 6.99
C SER A 80 -1.44 7.16 8.03
N SER A 81 -1.10 8.39 8.44
CA SER A 81 -1.98 9.16 9.32
C SER A 81 -3.33 9.32 8.64
N GLN A 82 -4.42 8.95 9.32
CA GLN A 82 -5.82 8.96 8.83
C GLN A 82 -6.33 10.30 8.23
N ASN A 83 -5.54 11.38 8.32
CA ASN A 83 -5.85 12.70 7.74
C ASN A 83 -5.06 13.00 6.45
N ALA A 84 -4.29 12.04 5.94
CA ALA A 84 -3.58 12.22 4.67
C ALA A 84 -4.60 12.14 3.54
N ILE A 85 -4.94 13.34 3.04
CA ILE A 85 -5.35 13.64 1.66
C ILE A 85 -4.91 12.50 0.74
N SER A 86 -5.83 11.99 -0.08
CA SER A 86 -5.54 11.04 -1.16
C SER A 86 -4.13 11.30 -1.70
N PRO A 87 -3.22 10.32 -1.72
CA PRO A 87 -1.82 10.55 -2.09
C PRO A 87 -1.70 11.11 -3.51
N ILE A 88 -2.78 11.04 -4.30
CA ILE A 88 -2.94 11.56 -5.64
C ILE A 88 -2.96 13.09 -5.65
N VAL A 89 -1.87 13.67 -6.13
CA VAL A 89 -1.77 15.08 -6.54
C VAL A 89 -1.31 15.10 -8.00
N GLN A 90 -2.04 15.79 -8.88
CA GLN A 90 -1.66 15.85 -10.30
C GLN A 90 -0.31 16.56 -10.49
N GLY A 91 0.53 16.04 -11.37
CA GLY A 91 1.83 16.60 -11.71
C GLY A 91 2.95 16.31 -10.69
N GLU A 92 2.73 15.37 -9.77
CA GLU A 92 3.73 14.95 -8.77
C GLU A 92 4.35 13.57 -9.03
N GLY A 93 4.27 13.03 -10.25
CA GLY A 93 4.93 11.75 -10.54
C GLY A 93 4.21 10.57 -9.91
N ILE A 94 2.87 10.60 -9.86
CA ILE A 94 2.09 9.59 -9.13
C ILE A 94 1.47 8.59 -10.08
N PHE A 95 1.68 7.31 -9.77
CA PHE A 95 1.06 6.20 -10.45
C PHE A 95 0.15 5.43 -9.50
N SER A 96 -1.00 4.97 -9.99
CA SER A 96 -1.76 3.92 -9.31
C SER A 96 -1.62 2.60 -10.03
N VAL A 97 -1.24 1.57 -9.29
CA VAL A 97 -1.27 0.17 -9.74
C VAL A 97 -2.48 -0.49 -9.13
N VAL A 98 -3.43 -0.89 -9.96
CA VAL A 98 -4.65 -1.61 -9.57
C VAL A 98 -4.48 -3.07 -9.97
N ILE A 99 -4.55 -3.96 -8.99
CA ILE A 99 -4.42 -5.41 -9.16
C ILE A 99 -5.75 -6.03 -8.81
N THR A 100 -6.39 -6.68 -9.78
CA THR A 100 -7.72 -7.31 -9.62
C THR A 100 -7.62 -8.79 -9.94
N GLY A 101 -7.87 -9.63 -8.94
CA GLY A 101 -8.08 -11.07 -9.10
C GLY A 101 -9.52 -11.46 -8.75
N ASN A 102 -9.82 -12.76 -8.81
CA ASN A 102 -11.17 -13.28 -8.55
C ASN A 102 -11.67 -12.98 -7.13
N GLU A 103 -10.76 -13.02 -6.14
CA GLU A 103 -11.10 -12.89 -4.71
C GLU A 103 -10.35 -11.74 -4.02
N TYR A 104 -9.61 -10.92 -4.76
CA TYR A 104 -8.82 -9.84 -4.18
C TYR A 104 -8.73 -8.61 -5.09
N PHE A 105 -8.59 -7.47 -4.43
CA PHE A 105 -8.40 -6.17 -5.04
C PHE A 105 -7.37 -5.40 -4.23
N SER A 106 -6.30 -4.96 -4.87
CA SER A 106 -5.23 -4.19 -4.24
C SER A 106 -4.91 -2.96 -5.07
N VAL A 107 -4.76 -1.81 -4.42
CA VAL A 107 -4.34 -0.57 -5.08
C VAL A 107 -3.08 -0.04 -4.43
N PHE A 108 -2.01 0.08 -5.20
CA PHE A 108 -0.79 0.75 -4.77
C PHE A 108 -0.74 2.15 -5.39
N TYR A 109 -0.57 3.16 -4.56
CA TYR A 109 -0.18 4.49 -4.99
C TYR A 109 1.32 4.61 -4.86
N LEU A 110 1.98 4.89 -5.97
CA LEU A 110 3.43 5.00 -6.09
C LEU A 110 3.78 6.46 -6.36
N SER A 111 4.56 7.08 -5.48
CA SER A 111 4.98 8.48 -5.60
C SER A 111 6.50 8.60 -5.49
N GLU A 112 7.06 9.64 -6.11
CA GLU A 112 8.46 9.97 -5.88
C GLU A 112 8.76 10.27 -4.41
N GLU A 113 7.80 10.88 -3.70
CA GLU A 113 7.87 11.05 -2.26
C GLU A 113 7.51 9.74 -1.54
N SER A 114 8.49 9.14 -0.85
CA SER A 114 8.32 7.85 -0.17
C SER A 114 7.19 7.83 0.86
N GLU A 115 6.89 8.96 1.50
CA GLU A 115 5.80 9.10 2.48
C GLU A 115 4.40 9.03 1.83
N LYS A 116 4.31 9.26 0.51
CA LYS A 116 3.08 9.17 -0.29
C LYS A 116 2.91 7.81 -0.96
N THR A 117 3.93 6.96 -0.96
CA THR A 117 3.84 5.58 -1.46
C THR A 117 3.10 4.72 -0.45
N VAL A 118 1.90 4.27 -0.82
CA VAL A 118 0.98 3.57 0.07
C VAL A 118 0.21 2.47 -0.67
N LEU A 119 -0.16 1.45 0.10
CA LEU A 119 -1.15 0.46 -0.27
C LEU A 119 -2.52 0.91 0.27
N CYS A 120 -3.53 0.94 -0.58
CA CYS A 120 -4.93 1.22 -0.23
C CYS A 120 -5.73 -0.09 -0.17
N VAL A 121 -6.26 -0.42 1.02
CA VAL A 121 -7.08 -1.63 1.28
C VAL A 121 -8.19 -1.25 2.25
N ASP A 122 -9.44 -1.55 1.89
CA ASP A 122 -10.62 -1.33 2.75
C ASP A 122 -10.65 0.06 3.42
N ASP A 123 -10.44 1.12 2.64
CA ASP A 123 -10.35 2.52 3.10
C ASP A 123 -9.16 2.86 4.02
N HIS A 124 -8.20 1.95 4.17
CA HIS A 124 -6.97 2.15 4.92
C HIS A 124 -5.79 2.39 3.97
N TYR A 125 -4.99 3.42 4.29
CA TYR A 125 -3.69 3.63 3.67
C TYR A 125 -2.59 3.03 4.54
N ILE A 126 -1.93 2.01 4.01
CA ILE A 126 -0.81 1.32 4.62
C ILE A 126 0.49 1.85 4.00
N LYS A 127 1.41 2.35 4.82
CA LYS A 127 2.73 2.76 4.36
C LYS A 127 3.53 1.54 3.92
N THR A 128 4.05 1.61 2.71
CA THR A 128 4.98 0.61 2.19
C THR A 128 6.43 1.05 2.39
N GLY A 129 7.39 0.23 1.95
CA GLY A 129 8.75 0.69 1.75
C GLY A 129 8.84 1.72 0.62
N GLU A 130 10.06 2.15 0.29
CA GLU A 130 10.30 3.19 -0.73
C GLU A 130 9.98 2.75 -2.17
N MET A 131 9.89 1.44 -2.43
CA MET A 131 9.49 0.85 -3.72
C MET A 131 10.19 1.43 -4.95
N ARG A 132 11.49 1.75 -4.84
CA ARG A 132 12.27 2.45 -5.88
C ARG A 132 12.28 1.71 -7.21
N GLN A 133 12.49 0.40 -7.21
CA GLN A 133 12.55 -0.39 -8.44
C GLN A 133 11.16 -0.52 -9.06
N THR A 134 10.14 -0.70 -8.24
CA THR A 134 8.73 -0.76 -8.67
C THR A 134 8.32 0.55 -9.35
N LYS A 135 8.66 1.70 -8.76
CA LYS A 135 8.42 3.03 -9.34
C LYS A 135 9.11 3.21 -10.69
N SER A 136 10.41 2.88 -10.75
CA SER A 136 11.17 3.00 -11.99
C SER A 136 10.63 2.10 -13.10
N PHE A 137 10.17 0.90 -12.75
CA PHE A 137 9.51 -0.01 -13.71
C PHE A 137 8.22 0.61 -14.24
N VAL A 138 7.34 1.08 -13.35
CA VAL A 138 6.05 1.66 -13.72
C VAL A 138 6.20 2.93 -14.56
N SER A 139 7.14 3.81 -14.23
CA SER A 139 7.42 5.04 -14.99
C SER A 139 7.77 4.76 -16.45
N LYS A 140 8.57 3.72 -16.70
CA LYS A 140 9.03 3.34 -18.06
C LYS A 140 7.91 2.78 -18.95
N LEU A 141 6.77 2.39 -18.38
CA LEU A 141 5.62 1.92 -19.17
C LEU A 141 4.93 3.06 -19.94
N PHE A 142 5.24 4.31 -19.59
CA PHE A 142 4.65 5.52 -20.19
C PHE A 142 5.66 6.35 -21.00
N GLU A 143 6.89 5.86 -21.17
CA GLU A 143 7.94 6.47 -22.02
C GLU A 143 7.87 5.93 -23.46
#